data_AF-A0A1I0AFX1-F1
#
_entry.id   AF-A0A1I0AFX1-F1
#
_cell.length_a   1.000
_cell.length_b   1.000
_cell.length_c   1.000
_cell.angle_alpha   90.00
_cell.angle_beta   90.00
_cell.angle_gamma   90.00
#
_symmetry.space_group_name_H-M   'P 1'
#
loop_
_entity.id
_entity.type
_entity.pdbx_description
1 polymer ?
#
loop_
_entity_poly.entity_id
_entity_poly.type
_entity_poly.pdbx_seq_one_letter_code
_entity_poly.pdbx_strand_id
1 'polypeptide(L)'
;MPTINSSTTIAMDGVTPISVGGTEYYQWFDQWLDGAFFYSPSVGPLLTVEMTGDWNSSILRASGSLGLRIADSAAGSRRLDAILCRNDVKDVISLTNTRAEIIDTSGGHDNITVNGNFWVALISAGDGNDVVTLNSTNWLGTVDLGDGRDRLVVNDRGAGVESIKSLDGNDTITVRSEAGRISTGDGADLITTGANWIGVIDAGRGMDRVVLNKGGADYVHLGHDADTLIFKMQADAGHRVIVNGGGSTSGPAHRDSDTVNMAAFRVAIHADLDSGKVDTARGRLELRDIEHLIGGSRNDVLIGNYDNNRLAGGAGRDVVMGGEGADTLIGGLGADHFRFRDDFDARADRVMDFRRGQGDKIDLRQVDANEGRGGDQRFEFIGQRRFSGDEGELRYVRANGETRILADADGDRRAELTIILDDAMNMLMRDFFL
;
A
#
# COMPACT_ATOMS: atom_id res chain seq x y z
N MET A 1 -34.53 27.78 17.52
CA MET A 1 -33.74 26.54 17.43
C MET A 1 -34.10 25.68 18.62
N PRO A 2 -34.65 24.47 18.43
CA PRO A 2 -34.97 23.54 19.52
C PRO A 2 -33.72 23.11 20.29
N THR A 3 -33.80 23.16 21.62
CA THR A 3 -32.80 22.60 22.53
C THR A 3 -33.18 21.19 22.94
N ILE A 4 -32.28 20.23 22.72
CA ILE A 4 -32.45 18.81 23.05
C ILE A 4 -31.74 18.52 24.38
N ASN A 5 -32.50 18.41 25.47
CA ASN A 5 -31.97 18.11 26.81
C ASN A 5 -32.00 16.61 27.16
N SER A 6 -32.71 15.82 26.36
CA SER A 6 -32.83 14.37 26.50
C SER A 6 -32.99 13.75 25.12
N SER A 7 -32.48 12.53 24.92
CA SER A 7 -32.58 11.84 23.62
C SER A 7 -34.01 11.81 23.12
N THR A 8 -34.20 12.19 21.87
CA THR A 8 -35.50 12.48 21.26
C THR A 8 -35.53 11.93 19.84
N THR A 9 -36.71 11.48 19.39
CA THR A 9 -36.93 11.06 18.00
C THR A 9 -37.88 12.05 17.33
N ILE A 10 -37.57 12.43 16.09
CA ILE A 10 -38.44 13.23 15.23
C ILE A 10 -38.65 12.52 13.90
N ALA A 11 -39.77 12.81 13.25
CA ALA A 11 -40.03 12.38 11.87
C ALA A 11 -39.80 13.55 10.90
N MET A 12 -39.12 13.28 9.79
CA MET A 12 -39.13 14.12 8.60
C MET A 12 -39.83 13.34 7.49
N ASP A 13 -41.11 13.64 7.28
CA ASP A 13 -42.01 12.92 6.36
C ASP A 13 -42.56 13.81 5.22
N GLY A 14 -42.19 15.10 5.20
CA GLY A 14 -42.66 16.09 4.21
C GLY A 14 -44.05 16.66 4.49
N VAL A 15 -44.71 16.26 5.57
CA VAL A 15 -46.11 16.60 5.85
C VAL A 15 -46.31 17.07 7.28
N THR A 16 -45.84 16.29 8.26
CA THR A 16 -46.04 16.57 9.68
C THR A 16 -45.06 17.64 10.17
N PRO A 17 -45.54 18.71 10.85
CA PRO A 17 -44.64 19.68 11.46
C PRO A 17 -43.68 19.04 12.46
N ILE A 18 -42.42 19.48 12.43
CA ILE A 18 -41.40 18.92 13.32
C ILE A 18 -41.52 19.57 14.69
N SER A 19 -41.83 18.74 15.69
CA SER A 19 -42.03 19.18 17.07
C SER A 19 -41.01 18.54 18.02
N VAL A 20 -40.58 19.29 19.02
CA VAL A 20 -39.68 18.85 20.09
C VAL A 20 -40.32 19.19 21.44
N GLY A 21 -40.49 18.19 22.31
CA GLY A 21 -41.14 18.38 23.62
C GLY A 21 -42.58 18.92 23.51
N GLY A 22 -43.29 18.58 22.43
CA GLY A 22 -44.65 19.06 22.16
C GLY A 22 -44.74 20.49 21.61
N THR A 23 -43.62 21.18 21.40
CA THR A 23 -43.58 22.49 20.75
C THR A 23 -43.17 22.32 19.29
N GLU A 24 -43.93 22.90 18.38
CA GLU A 24 -43.63 22.92 16.95
C GLU A 24 -42.53 23.94 16.63
N TYR A 25 -41.53 23.55 15.83
CA TYR A 25 -40.40 24.41 15.45
C TYR A 25 -40.27 24.61 13.95
N TYR A 26 -40.70 23.64 13.14
CA TYR A 26 -40.52 23.66 11.70
C TYR A 26 -41.79 23.18 10.99
N GLN A 27 -42.17 23.90 9.94
CA GLN A 27 -43.30 23.57 9.08
C GLN A 27 -42.81 23.33 7.65
N TRP A 28 -43.46 22.40 6.96
CA TRP A 28 -43.23 22.13 5.55
C TRP A 28 -44.05 23.09 4.68
N PHE A 29 -43.47 23.55 3.59
CA PHE A 29 -44.16 24.31 2.55
C PHE A 29 -43.99 23.57 1.23
N ASP A 30 -45.06 22.97 0.70
CA ASP A 30 -45.01 22.14 -0.52
C ASP A 30 -43.90 21.08 -0.48
N GLN A 31 -43.82 20.33 0.63
CA GLN A 31 -42.78 19.32 0.90
C GLN A 31 -41.35 19.88 0.91
N TRP A 32 -41.19 21.20 1.07
CA TRP A 32 -39.91 21.88 1.20
C TRP A 32 -39.69 22.39 2.63
N LEU A 33 -38.46 22.28 3.12
CA LEU A 33 -38.00 22.89 4.36
C LEU A 33 -36.70 23.67 4.12
N ASP A 34 -36.60 24.91 4.59
CA ASP A 34 -35.36 25.68 4.43
C ASP A 34 -34.20 25.09 5.27
N GLY A 35 -34.51 24.56 6.44
CA GLY A 35 -33.60 23.72 7.20
C GLY A 35 -34.10 23.44 8.61
N ALA A 36 -33.54 22.41 9.23
CA ALA A 36 -33.78 22.02 10.61
C ALA A 36 -32.48 22.05 11.40
N PHE A 37 -32.47 22.76 12.53
CA PHE A 37 -31.27 23.04 13.32
C PHE A 37 -31.51 22.66 14.78
N PHE A 38 -30.71 21.74 15.31
CA PHE A 38 -30.87 21.20 16.66
C PHE A 38 -29.60 21.40 17.48
N TYR A 39 -29.77 21.66 18.78
CA TYR A 39 -28.67 21.98 19.68
C TYR A 39 -28.85 21.25 21.01
N SER A 40 -27.75 20.78 21.60
CA SER A 40 -27.72 20.42 23.01
C SER A 40 -26.53 21.10 23.70
N PRO A 41 -26.75 21.77 24.85
CA PRO A 41 -25.67 22.31 25.67
C PRO A 41 -25.00 21.23 26.56
N SER A 42 -25.59 20.04 26.63
CA SER A 42 -25.17 18.95 27.52
C SER A 42 -24.73 17.75 26.72
N VAL A 43 -23.65 17.09 27.14
CA VAL A 43 -23.20 15.83 26.53
C VAL A 43 -24.21 14.70 26.81
N GLY A 44 -24.49 13.89 25.79
CA GLY A 44 -25.24 12.63 25.94
C GLY A 44 -26.59 12.54 25.22
N PRO A 45 -27.37 13.64 25.00
CA PRO A 45 -28.57 13.55 24.20
C PRO A 45 -28.29 13.13 22.76
N LEU A 46 -29.12 12.24 22.25
CA LEU A 46 -29.13 11.76 20.87
C LEU A 46 -30.41 12.20 20.18
N LEU A 47 -30.30 12.91 19.06
CA LEU A 47 -31.42 13.16 18.16
C LEU A 47 -31.50 12.04 17.12
N THR A 48 -32.59 11.28 17.14
CA THR A 48 -32.90 10.36 16.05
C THR A 48 -33.85 11.03 15.06
N VAL A 49 -33.48 11.05 13.79
CA VAL A 49 -34.29 11.59 12.70
C VAL A 49 -34.73 10.43 11.81
N GLU A 50 -36.02 10.13 11.85
CA GLU A 50 -36.63 9.14 10.96
C GLU A 50 -37.07 9.83 9.67
N MET A 51 -36.43 9.48 8.56
CA MET A 51 -36.72 10.07 7.25
C MET A 51 -37.60 9.14 6.44
N THR A 52 -38.77 9.63 6.04
CA THR A 52 -39.76 8.91 5.22
C THR A 52 -40.42 9.85 4.21
N GLY A 53 -41.23 9.32 3.31
CA GLY A 53 -42.00 10.14 2.36
C GLY A 53 -41.14 10.82 1.30
N ASP A 54 -41.71 11.87 0.70
CA ASP A 54 -41.10 12.68 -0.36
C ASP A 54 -40.97 14.12 0.15
N TRP A 55 -39.74 14.64 0.16
CA TRP A 55 -39.47 16.02 0.58
C TRP A 55 -38.08 16.50 0.18
N ASN A 56 -37.89 17.82 0.25
CA ASN A 56 -36.62 18.47 0.06
C ASN A 56 -36.30 19.38 1.25
N SER A 57 -35.03 19.44 1.63
CA SER A 57 -34.56 20.37 2.65
C SER A 57 -33.18 20.91 2.32
N SER A 58 -32.88 22.16 2.66
CA SER A 58 -31.51 22.67 2.44
C SER A 58 -30.55 22.06 3.46
N ILE A 59 -30.84 22.17 4.76
CA ILE A 59 -29.89 21.76 5.82
C ILE A 59 -30.57 20.95 6.92
N LEU A 60 -29.92 19.87 7.35
CA LEU A 60 -30.14 19.26 8.66
C LEU A 60 -28.87 19.46 9.50
N ARG A 61 -28.98 20.14 10.65
CA ARG A 61 -27.83 20.42 11.51
C ARG A 61 -28.05 19.94 12.94
N ALA A 62 -27.07 19.24 13.48
CA ALA A 62 -26.89 19.00 14.91
C ALA A 62 -25.64 19.73 15.41
N SER A 63 -25.69 20.31 16.60
CA SER A 63 -24.59 21.12 17.14
C SER A 63 -24.53 21.10 18.66
N GLY A 64 -23.42 21.61 19.21
CA GLY A 64 -23.17 21.62 20.65
C GLY A 64 -22.60 20.28 21.07
N SER A 65 -23.34 19.52 21.88
CA SER A 65 -22.97 18.15 22.28
C SER A 65 -24.07 17.14 21.92
N LEU A 66 -24.79 17.41 20.83
CA LEU A 66 -25.92 16.63 20.37
C LEU A 66 -25.48 15.62 19.32
N GLY A 67 -25.46 14.34 19.68
CA GLY A 67 -25.30 13.29 18.69
C GLY A 67 -26.52 13.21 17.77
N LEU A 68 -26.30 12.84 16.52
CA LEU A 68 -27.28 12.69 15.45
C LEU A 68 -27.31 11.24 14.99
N ARG A 69 -28.52 10.69 14.88
CA ARG A 69 -28.78 9.40 14.23
C ARG A 69 -29.80 9.60 13.12
N ILE A 70 -29.41 9.38 11.88
CA ILE A 70 -30.34 9.37 10.74
C ILE A 70 -30.74 7.94 10.43
N ALA A 71 -32.05 7.70 10.41
CA ALA A 71 -32.66 6.46 9.94
C ALA A 71 -33.45 6.75 8.65
N ASP A 72 -32.82 6.46 7.51
CA ASP A 72 -33.39 6.71 6.18
C ASP A 72 -34.16 5.49 5.64
N SER A 73 -35.46 5.64 5.42
CA SER A 73 -36.31 4.62 4.78
C SER A 73 -35.98 4.43 3.29
N ALA A 74 -36.11 3.20 2.79
CA ALA A 74 -35.93 2.89 1.37
C ALA A 74 -37.06 3.41 0.46
N ALA A 75 -38.20 3.85 1.01
CA ALA A 75 -39.36 4.32 0.25
C ALA A 75 -39.39 5.85 0.11
N GLY A 76 -39.79 6.36 -1.07
CA GLY A 76 -39.94 7.79 -1.36
C GLY A 76 -38.82 8.35 -2.25
N SER A 77 -38.63 9.65 -2.23
CA SER A 77 -37.55 10.37 -2.91
C SER A 77 -37.27 11.65 -2.14
N ARG A 78 -36.07 11.75 -1.57
CA ARG A 78 -35.70 12.84 -0.68
C ARG A 78 -34.42 13.51 -1.11
N ARG A 79 -34.36 14.83 -0.94
CA ARG A 79 -33.15 15.62 -1.15
C ARG A 79 -32.82 16.41 0.09
N LEU A 80 -31.55 16.40 0.45
CA LEU A 80 -30.95 17.23 1.45
C LEU A 80 -29.70 17.87 0.85
N ASP A 81 -29.54 19.19 0.92
CA ASP A 81 -28.31 19.77 0.39
C ASP A 81 -27.13 19.49 1.35
N ALA A 82 -27.33 19.60 2.67
CA ALA A 82 -26.29 19.25 3.65
C ALA A 82 -26.80 18.60 4.93
N ILE A 83 -26.04 17.61 5.41
CA ILE A 83 -26.05 17.13 6.80
C ILE A 83 -24.81 17.70 7.47
N LEU A 84 -25.00 18.46 8.54
CA LEU A 84 -23.91 19.13 9.26
C LEU A 84 -23.99 18.78 10.75
N CYS A 85 -23.08 17.95 11.23
CA CYS A 85 -22.83 17.82 12.65
C CYS A 85 -21.69 18.78 12.99
N ARG A 86 -21.88 19.64 13.99
CA ARG A 86 -20.90 20.67 14.40
C ARG A 86 -20.56 20.46 15.87
N ASN A 87 -19.96 19.31 16.14
CA ASN A 87 -19.73 18.77 17.47
C ASN A 87 -18.77 17.59 17.42
N ASP A 88 -18.12 17.29 18.54
CA ASP A 88 -17.15 16.19 18.65
C ASP A 88 -17.79 14.91 19.25
N VAL A 89 -19.06 14.66 18.93
CA VAL A 89 -19.84 13.55 19.50
C VAL A 89 -20.18 12.58 18.39
N LYS A 90 -20.14 11.28 18.72
CA LYS A 90 -20.53 10.21 17.81
C LYS A 90 -21.86 10.46 17.11
N ASP A 91 -21.78 10.53 15.79
CA ASP A 91 -22.89 10.61 14.85
C ASP A 91 -23.03 9.31 14.05
N VAL A 92 -24.27 9.00 13.65
CA VAL A 92 -24.62 7.81 12.87
C VAL A 92 -25.51 8.22 11.72
N ILE A 93 -24.92 8.35 10.53
CA ILE A 93 -25.62 8.75 9.31
C ILE A 93 -25.80 7.51 8.43
N SER A 94 -27.04 7.10 8.21
CA SER A 94 -27.36 6.03 7.27
C SER A 94 -28.35 6.54 6.24
N LEU A 95 -27.89 6.67 4.99
CA LEU A 95 -28.69 7.09 3.85
C LEU A 95 -28.96 5.90 2.94
N THR A 96 -30.21 5.79 2.48
CA THR A 96 -30.67 4.71 1.59
C THR A 96 -31.37 5.26 0.36
N ASN A 97 -32.10 6.37 0.52
CA ASN A 97 -32.89 6.95 -0.56
C ASN A 97 -33.02 8.48 -0.46
N THR A 98 -32.26 9.08 0.45
CA THR A 98 -32.09 10.53 0.58
C THR A 98 -30.78 10.92 -0.09
N ARG A 99 -30.86 11.69 -1.17
CA ARG A 99 -29.69 12.33 -1.76
C ARG A 99 -29.17 13.41 -0.81
N ALA A 100 -27.91 13.31 -0.41
CA ALA A 100 -27.19 14.37 0.30
C ALA A 100 -26.07 14.91 -0.60
N GLU A 101 -25.98 16.23 -0.81
CA GLU A 101 -24.82 16.80 -1.54
C GLU A 101 -23.58 16.83 -0.66
N ILE A 102 -23.73 17.22 0.61
CA ILE A 102 -22.65 17.27 1.60
C ILE A 102 -23.05 16.49 2.86
N ILE A 103 -22.12 15.67 3.36
CA ILE A 103 -22.17 15.07 4.69
C ILE A 103 -20.91 15.54 5.42
N ASP A 104 -21.07 16.29 6.49
CA ASP A 104 -19.97 16.80 7.32
C ASP A 104 -20.29 16.47 8.78
N THR A 105 -19.56 15.52 9.37
CA THR A 105 -19.76 15.13 10.78
C THR A 105 -18.84 15.87 11.75
N SER A 106 -17.91 16.68 11.22
CA SER A 106 -16.93 17.50 11.94
C SER A 106 -15.91 16.76 12.81
N GLY A 107 -16.35 15.98 13.79
CA GLY A 107 -15.45 15.21 14.64
C GLY A 107 -16.25 14.30 15.56
N GLY A 108 -15.58 13.37 16.22
CA GLY A 108 -16.24 12.31 16.96
C GLY A 108 -15.71 10.95 16.52
N HIS A 109 -16.57 9.94 16.57
CA HIS A 109 -16.22 8.57 16.19
C HIS A 109 -17.40 8.03 15.40
N ASP A 110 -17.52 8.52 14.18
CA ASP A 110 -18.75 8.59 13.42
C ASP A 110 -18.92 7.39 12.52
N ASN A 111 -20.18 7.08 12.22
CA ASN A 111 -20.52 6.01 11.32
C ASN A 111 -21.34 6.58 10.17
N ILE A 112 -20.76 6.61 8.97
CA ILE A 112 -21.41 7.11 7.76
C ILE A 112 -21.63 5.93 6.81
N THR A 113 -22.88 5.69 6.44
CA THR A 113 -23.24 4.67 5.44
C THR A 113 -24.09 5.30 4.35
N VAL A 114 -23.60 5.23 3.11
CA VAL A 114 -24.31 5.71 1.93
C VAL A 114 -24.72 4.51 1.07
N ASN A 115 -26.02 4.26 0.94
CA ASN A 115 -26.59 3.25 0.06
C ASN A 115 -27.43 3.91 -1.01
N GLY A 116 -27.47 3.32 -2.21
CA GLY A 116 -28.47 3.65 -3.23
C GLY A 116 -27.91 4.21 -4.53
N ASN A 117 -28.73 4.98 -5.22
CA ASN A 117 -28.50 5.59 -6.53
C ASN A 117 -28.61 7.10 -6.37
N PHE A 118 -27.64 7.73 -5.70
CA PHE A 118 -27.58 9.17 -5.66
C PHE A 118 -26.15 9.64 -5.50
N TRP A 119 -25.91 10.84 -5.99
CA TRP A 119 -24.61 11.49 -5.91
C TRP A 119 -24.46 12.19 -4.57
N VAL A 120 -23.33 11.94 -3.91
CA VAL A 120 -22.80 12.73 -2.79
C VAL A 120 -21.53 13.41 -3.29
N ALA A 121 -21.46 14.73 -3.16
CA ALA A 121 -20.32 15.50 -3.64
C ALA A 121 -19.15 15.46 -2.63
N LEU A 122 -19.46 15.51 -1.34
CA LEU A 122 -18.47 15.46 -0.26
C LEU A 122 -18.99 14.67 0.94
N ILE A 123 -18.14 13.79 1.45
CA ILE A 123 -18.21 13.25 2.81
C ILE A 123 -16.97 13.75 3.55
N SER A 124 -17.15 14.45 4.66
CA SER A 124 -16.11 14.93 5.56
C SER A 124 -16.40 14.35 6.95
N ALA A 125 -15.58 13.41 7.42
CA ALA A 125 -15.81 12.77 8.71
C ALA A 125 -15.14 13.56 9.86
N GLY A 126 -13.90 13.99 9.64
CA GLY A 126 -13.24 15.01 10.45
C GLY A 126 -12.35 14.39 11.52
N ASP A 127 -12.33 14.94 12.74
CA ASP A 127 -11.43 14.43 13.78
C ASP A 127 -12.02 13.19 14.48
N GLY A 128 -11.21 12.14 14.63
CA GLY A 128 -11.46 10.94 15.42
C GLY A 128 -11.66 9.68 14.57
N ASN A 129 -11.88 8.54 15.21
CA ASN A 129 -11.88 7.24 14.51
C ASN A 129 -13.21 6.94 13.83
N ASP A 130 -13.29 7.25 12.55
CA ASP A 130 -14.50 7.22 11.77
C ASP A 130 -14.62 5.97 10.90
N VAL A 131 -15.88 5.58 10.62
CA VAL A 131 -16.21 4.45 9.77
C VAL A 131 -17.13 4.88 8.65
N VAL A 132 -16.60 4.89 7.43
CA VAL A 132 -17.36 5.21 6.22
C VAL A 132 -17.56 3.95 5.39
N THR A 133 -18.82 3.66 5.02
CA THR A 133 -19.19 2.53 4.14
C THR A 133 -20.02 3.02 2.97
N LEU A 134 -19.51 2.81 1.76
CA LEU A 134 -20.15 3.24 0.52
C LEU A 134 -20.68 2.03 -0.25
N ASN A 135 -21.99 2.05 -0.48
CA ASN A 135 -22.78 1.07 -1.22
C ASN A 135 -23.55 1.75 -2.37
N SER A 136 -22.89 2.72 -3.01
CA SER A 136 -23.47 3.54 -4.08
C SER A 136 -23.36 2.85 -5.43
N THR A 137 -24.38 3.06 -6.27
CA THR A 137 -24.40 2.69 -7.70
C THR A 137 -24.08 3.89 -8.60
N ASN A 138 -23.87 5.07 -8.03
CA ASN A 138 -23.40 6.27 -8.72
C ASN A 138 -22.00 6.67 -8.25
N TRP A 139 -21.27 7.33 -9.16
CA TRP A 139 -19.97 7.91 -8.84
C TRP A 139 -20.10 8.92 -7.71
N LEU A 140 -19.26 8.80 -6.69
CA LEU A 140 -19.22 9.72 -5.57
C LEU A 140 -18.08 10.73 -5.76
N GLY A 141 -18.22 11.90 -5.15
CA GLY A 141 -17.17 12.92 -5.16
C GLY A 141 -16.04 12.58 -4.19
N THR A 142 -15.74 13.49 -3.29
CA THR A 142 -14.64 13.34 -2.33
C THR A 142 -15.10 12.67 -1.05
N VAL A 143 -14.28 11.78 -0.51
CA VAL A 143 -14.36 11.29 0.87
C VAL A 143 -13.10 11.76 1.58
N ASP A 144 -13.25 12.70 2.51
CA ASP A 144 -12.21 13.14 3.44
C ASP A 144 -12.52 12.52 4.81
N LEU A 145 -11.68 11.60 5.24
CA LEU A 145 -11.85 10.93 6.54
C LEU A 145 -11.37 11.83 7.68
N GLY A 146 -10.42 12.73 7.43
CA GLY A 146 -9.85 13.60 8.44
C GLY A 146 -8.74 12.93 9.24
N ASP A 147 -8.52 13.39 10.48
CA ASP A 147 -7.51 12.88 11.41
C ASP A 147 -8.12 11.77 12.26
N GLY A 148 -7.43 10.66 12.48
CA GLY A 148 -7.95 9.57 13.27
C GLY A 148 -7.50 8.22 12.76
N ARG A 149 -7.97 7.17 13.43
CA ARG A 149 -7.78 5.80 12.96
C ARG A 149 -9.00 5.36 12.18
N ASP A 150 -9.05 5.74 10.92
CA ASP A 150 -10.25 5.65 10.11
C ASP A 150 -10.37 4.35 9.35
N ARG A 151 -11.61 4.06 8.97
CA ARG A 151 -11.94 2.90 8.16
C ARG A 151 -12.91 3.28 7.06
N LEU A 152 -12.43 3.16 5.83
CA LEU A 152 -13.26 3.29 4.64
C LEU A 152 -13.46 1.94 3.94
N VAL A 153 -14.70 1.67 3.56
CA VAL A 153 -15.04 0.57 2.65
C VAL A 153 -15.87 1.10 1.49
N VAL A 154 -15.30 1.06 0.28
CA VAL A 154 -16.03 1.29 -0.97
C VAL A 154 -16.39 -0.07 -1.56
N ASN A 155 -17.67 -0.44 -1.49
CA ASN A 155 -18.14 -1.69 -2.09
C ASN A 155 -18.35 -1.51 -3.60
N ASP A 156 -18.02 -2.55 -4.35
CA ASP A 156 -18.26 -2.57 -5.79
C ASP A 156 -19.75 -2.79 -6.06
N ARG A 157 -20.41 -1.76 -6.60
CA ARG A 157 -21.74 -1.85 -7.19
C ARG A 157 -21.80 -1.17 -8.57
N GLY A 158 -20.66 -1.10 -9.27
CA GLY A 158 -20.55 -0.51 -10.61
C GLY A 158 -20.26 0.99 -10.65
N ALA A 159 -19.91 1.62 -9.53
CA ALA A 159 -19.47 3.01 -9.49
C ALA A 159 -18.36 3.24 -8.45
N GLY A 160 -17.45 4.18 -8.75
CA GLY A 160 -16.29 4.50 -7.94
C GLY A 160 -16.42 5.79 -7.12
N VAL A 161 -15.28 6.25 -6.64
CA VAL A 161 -15.12 7.50 -5.88
C VAL A 161 -14.08 8.36 -6.58
N GLU A 162 -14.33 9.66 -6.72
CA GLU A 162 -13.38 10.57 -7.37
C GLU A 162 -12.07 10.64 -6.60
N SER A 163 -12.15 10.95 -5.30
CA SER A 163 -10.98 11.10 -4.44
C SER A 163 -11.29 10.61 -3.03
N ILE A 164 -10.32 9.91 -2.46
CA ILE A 164 -10.30 9.47 -1.07
C ILE A 164 -9.08 10.11 -0.42
N LYS A 165 -9.29 10.69 0.76
CA LYS A 165 -8.24 11.30 1.57
C LYS A 165 -8.40 10.89 3.02
N SER A 166 -7.30 10.57 3.67
CA SER A 166 -7.16 10.63 5.12
C SER A 166 -5.95 11.50 5.48
N LEU A 167 -5.91 11.96 6.73
CA LEU A 167 -4.85 12.80 7.27
C LEU A 167 -4.01 11.96 8.26
N ASP A 168 -3.90 12.38 9.51
CA ASP A 168 -3.03 11.72 10.48
C ASP A 168 -3.72 10.50 11.11
N GLY A 169 -3.06 9.35 11.14
CA GLY A 169 -3.44 8.16 11.89
C GLY A 169 -3.27 6.86 11.11
N ASN A 170 -3.61 5.72 11.72
CA ASN A 170 -3.35 4.40 11.11
C ASN A 170 -4.61 3.86 10.44
N ASP A 171 -4.82 4.26 9.20
CA ASP A 171 -6.07 4.07 8.47
C ASP A 171 -6.18 2.71 7.81
N THR A 172 -7.42 2.31 7.55
CA THR A 172 -7.73 1.13 6.75
C THR A 172 -8.71 1.47 5.64
N ILE A 173 -8.17 1.56 4.42
CA ILE A 173 -8.93 1.91 3.22
C ILE A 173 -9.07 0.67 2.34
N THR A 174 -10.31 0.20 2.18
CA THR A 174 -10.64 -0.89 1.24
C THR A 174 -11.49 -0.37 0.11
N VAL A 175 -10.93 -0.31 -1.09
CA VAL A 175 -11.64 0.10 -2.31
C VAL A 175 -11.86 -1.12 -3.19
N ARG A 176 -13.07 -1.70 -3.15
CA ARG A 176 -13.44 -2.82 -4.03
C ARG A 176 -13.82 -2.37 -5.44
N SER A 177 -14.25 -1.11 -5.56
CA SER A 177 -14.66 -0.45 -6.80
C SER A 177 -13.50 0.30 -7.47
N GLU A 178 -13.80 1.26 -8.33
CA GLU A 178 -12.84 2.22 -8.90
C GLU A 178 -12.60 3.40 -7.94
N ALA A 179 -11.42 4.02 -8.02
CA ALA A 179 -11.19 5.34 -7.48
C ALA A 179 -10.19 6.13 -8.34
N GLY A 180 -10.40 7.45 -8.45
CA GLY A 180 -9.46 8.33 -9.15
C GLY A 180 -8.15 8.46 -8.38
N ARG A 181 -8.25 8.81 -7.08
CA ARG A 181 -7.10 8.94 -6.18
C ARG A 181 -7.41 8.44 -4.77
N ILE A 182 -6.41 7.79 -4.16
CA ILE A 182 -6.33 7.54 -2.72
C ILE A 182 -5.08 8.26 -2.23
N SER A 183 -5.23 9.10 -1.21
CA SER A 183 -4.12 9.78 -0.54
C SER A 183 -4.26 9.54 0.95
N THR A 184 -3.34 8.81 1.56
CA THR A 184 -3.24 8.72 3.02
C THR A 184 -2.16 9.68 3.51
N GLY A 185 -2.28 10.10 4.78
CA GLY A 185 -1.45 11.14 5.37
C GLY A 185 -0.27 10.56 6.14
N ASP A 186 -0.09 11.00 7.38
CA ASP A 186 0.92 10.42 8.28
C ASP A 186 0.30 9.23 9.00
N GLY A 187 0.94 8.06 9.02
CA GLY A 187 0.24 6.87 9.51
C GLY A 187 1.02 5.58 9.45
N ALA A 188 0.34 4.48 9.64
CA ALA A 188 0.84 3.18 9.19
C ALA A 188 -0.36 2.50 8.57
N ASP A 189 -0.57 2.85 7.30
CA ASP A 189 -1.84 2.73 6.63
C ASP A 189 -1.97 1.41 5.88
N LEU A 190 -3.20 0.92 5.80
CA LEU A 190 -3.53 -0.26 5.03
C LEU A 190 -4.47 0.11 3.90
N ILE A 191 -3.95 0.12 2.68
CA ILE A 191 -4.72 0.33 1.46
C ILE A 191 -4.91 -1.02 0.76
N THR A 192 -6.15 -1.42 0.49
CA THR A 192 -6.47 -2.66 -0.24
C THR A 192 -7.42 -2.38 -1.39
N THR A 193 -6.98 -2.66 -2.62
CA THR A 193 -7.79 -2.46 -3.82
C THR A 193 -8.59 -3.71 -4.19
N GLY A 194 -9.52 -3.60 -5.13
CA GLY A 194 -10.42 -4.67 -5.54
C GLY A 194 -10.11 -5.23 -6.91
N ALA A 195 -11.17 -5.49 -7.68
CA ALA A 195 -11.07 -5.97 -9.04
C ALA A 195 -10.97 -4.84 -10.08
N ASN A 196 -11.29 -3.61 -9.69
CA ASN A 196 -11.33 -2.46 -10.58
C ASN A 196 -10.12 -1.54 -10.36
N TRP A 197 -9.82 -0.73 -11.37
CA TRP A 197 -8.59 0.03 -11.48
C TRP A 197 -8.61 1.29 -10.61
N ILE A 198 -7.46 1.60 -10.01
CA ILE A 198 -7.24 2.84 -9.26
C ILE A 198 -6.33 3.74 -10.10
N GLY A 199 -6.61 5.03 -10.19
CA GLY A 199 -5.70 5.96 -10.84
C GLY A 199 -4.40 6.09 -10.05
N VAL A 200 -4.48 6.76 -8.90
CA VAL A 200 -3.31 7.05 -8.05
C VAL A 200 -3.51 6.54 -6.63
N ILE A 201 -2.45 5.96 -6.06
CA ILE A 201 -2.29 5.70 -4.64
C ILE A 201 -1.07 6.47 -4.16
N ASP A 202 -1.25 7.29 -3.14
CA ASP A 202 -0.20 8.02 -2.43
C ASP A 202 -0.34 7.65 -0.96
N ALA A 203 0.58 6.84 -0.43
CA ALA A 203 0.45 6.29 0.92
C ALA A 203 0.90 7.28 2.01
N GLY A 204 1.69 8.29 1.64
CA GLY A 204 2.00 9.40 2.53
C GLY A 204 3.25 9.14 3.34
N ARG A 205 3.15 9.18 4.68
CA ARG A 205 4.28 8.93 5.58
C ARG A 205 3.96 7.81 6.55
N GLY A 206 5.04 7.23 7.07
CA GLY A 206 5.04 6.13 8.02
C GLY A 206 4.94 4.79 7.31
N MET A 207 4.90 3.68 8.07
CA MET A 207 5.13 2.35 7.50
C MET A 207 3.85 1.78 6.89
N ASP A 208 3.67 2.03 5.61
CA ASP A 208 2.44 1.76 4.89
C ASP A 208 2.45 0.41 4.20
N ARG A 209 1.24 -0.10 3.99
CA ARG A 209 1.00 -1.36 3.30
C ARG A 209 -0.06 -1.20 2.24
N VAL A 210 0.36 -1.29 1.00
CA VAL A 210 -0.52 -1.26 -0.18
C VAL A 210 -0.69 -2.68 -0.73
N VAL A 211 -1.94 -3.13 -0.82
CA VAL A 211 -2.30 -4.45 -1.35
C VAL A 211 -3.10 -4.27 -2.64
N LEU A 212 -2.45 -4.52 -3.77
CA LEU A 212 -3.07 -4.47 -5.09
C LEU A 212 -3.67 -5.83 -5.44
N ASN A 213 -4.99 -5.89 -5.57
CA ASN A 213 -5.68 -7.05 -6.12
C ASN A 213 -5.74 -6.96 -7.67
N LYS A 214 -6.69 -7.65 -8.30
CA LYS A 214 -6.80 -7.76 -9.76
C LYS A 214 -6.82 -6.40 -10.47
N GLY A 215 -7.37 -5.40 -9.81
CA GLY A 215 -7.57 -4.07 -10.37
C GLY A 215 -6.30 -3.24 -10.51
N GLY A 216 -5.22 -3.50 -9.77
CA GLY A 216 -3.98 -2.70 -9.88
C GLY A 216 -4.17 -1.20 -9.59
N ALA A 217 -3.19 -0.40 -10.05
CA ALA A 217 -3.22 1.06 -10.05
C ALA A 217 -2.29 1.62 -11.16
N ASP A 218 -2.52 2.84 -11.67
CA ASP A 218 -1.59 3.45 -12.64
C ASP A 218 -0.29 3.91 -11.98
N TYR A 219 -0.40 4.54 -10.80
CA TYR A 219 0.73 5.07 -10.04
C TYR A 219 0.56 4.79 -8.54
N VAL A 220 1.61 4.26 -7.93
CA VAL A 220 1.73 4.07 -6.48
C VAL A 220 2.96 4.83 -6.00
N HIS A 221 2.77 5.73 -5.05
CA HIS A 221 3.83 6.39 -4.30
C HIS A 221 3.74 5.92 -2.85
N LEU A 222 4.83 5.35 -2.34
CA LEU A 222 4.85 4.76 -1.00
C LEU A 222 5.17 5.82 0.05
N GLY A 223 6.21 6.63 -0.12
CA GLY A 223 6.42 7.77 0.76
C GLY A 223 7.88 8.06 1.09
N HIS A 224 8.20 8.05 2.38
CA HIS A 224 9.52 8.43 2.91
C HIS A 224 10.03 7.44 3.98
N ASP A 225 9.38 6.28 4.08
CA ASP A 225 9.45 5.35 5.19
C ASP A 225 9.55 3.91 4.67
N ALA A 226 9.64 2.92 5.57
CA ALA A 226 9.77 1.53 5.16
C ALA A 226 8.41 0.93 4.78
N ASP A 227 8.05 1.00 3.51
CA ASP A 227 6.73 0.60 3.04
C ASP A 227 6.72 -0.76 2.35
N THR A 228 5.52 -1.30 2.16
CA THR A 228 5.32 -2.57 1.49
C THR A 228 4.19 -2.51 0.47
N LEU A 229 4.55 -2.68 -0.80
CA LEU A 229 3.62 -2.97 -1.87
C LEU A 229 3.49 -4.48 -2.11
N ILE A 230 2.27 -4.98 -2.15
CA ILE A 230 1.97 -6.39 -2.42
C ILE A 230 1.05 -6.52 -3.63
N PHE A 231 1.56 -7.17 -4.67
CA PHE A 231 0.73 -7.61 -5.77
C PHE A 231 0.11 -8.98 -5.43
N LYS A 232 -1.22 -9.03 -5.32
CA LYS A 232 -1.97 -10.28 -5.11
C LYS A 232 -2.20 -11.06 -6.40
N MET A 233 -2.01 -10.43 -7.55
CA MET A 233 -1.96 -11.06 -8.86
C MET A 233 -1.36 -10.10 -9.89
N GLN A 234 -0.99 -10.64 -11.04
CA GLN A 234 -0.56 -9.85 -12.19
C GLN A 234 -1.75 -9.04 -12.73
N ALA A 235 -1.78 -7.75 -12.44
CA ALA A 235 -2.85 -6.81 -12.83
C ALA A 235 -2.51 -5.98 -14.08
N ASP A 236 -1.25 -5.96 -14.52
CA ASP A 236 -0.67 -5.05 -15.51
C ASP A 236 -0.99 -5.37 -16.99
N ALA A 237 -1.91 -6.30 -17.29
CA ALA A 237 -2.22 -6.68 -18.67
C ALA A 237 -2.88 -5.52 -19.45
N GLY A 238 -2.05 -4.70 -20.11
CA GLY A 238 -2.48 -3.57 -20.94
C GLY A 238 -2.27 -2.19 -20.33
N HIS A 239 -1.78 -2.11 -19.08
CA HIS A 239 -1.53 -0.85 -18.38
C HIS A 239 -0.04 -0.68 -18.09
N ARG A 240 0.39 0.57 -17.97
CA ARG A 240 1.68 0.91 -17.37
C ARG A 240 1.45 1.19 -15.89
N VAL A 241 2.08 0.40 -15.03
CA VAL A 241 2.07 0.60 -13.58
C VAL A 241 3.42 1.19 -13.20
N ILE A 242 3.41 2.30 -12.46
CA ILE A 242 4.62 2.90 -11.91
C ILE A 242 4.53 2.83 -10.39
N VAL A 243 5.56 2.28 -9.76
CA VAL A 243 5.73 2.26 -8.32
C VAL A 243 6.95 3.11 -7.98
N ASN A 244 6.77 4.01 -7.05
CA ASN A 244 7.82 4.86 -6.52
C ASN A 244 7.86 4.68 -5.01
N GLY A 245 8.97 4.18 -4.48
CA GLY A 245 9.18 4.07 -3.04
C GLY A 245 9.22 5.44 -2.38
N GLY A 246 9.87 6.40 -3.05
CA GLY A 246 9.98 7.78 -2.61
C GLY A 246 11.36 8.07 -2.02
N GLY A 247 11.52 9.25 -1.42
CA GLY A 247 12.85 9.85 -1.24
C GLY A 247 13.49 9.57 0.12
N SER A 248 14.82 9.35 0.09
CA SER A 248 15.73 8.95 1.17
C SER A 248 15.90 9.95 2.33
N THR A 249 14.83 10.37 3.00
CA THR A 249 14.97 11.03 4.31
C THR A 249 15.20 10.00 5.40
N SER A 250 16.40 9.40 5.41
CA SER A 250 16.80 8.43 6.42
C SER A 250 17.17 9.13 7.74
N GLY A 251 16.20 9.34 8.61
CA GLY A 251 16.44 9.69 10.02
C GLY A 251 16.86 8.46 10.84
N PRO A 252 17.45 8.61 12.04
CA PRO A 252 17.79 7.47 12.91
C PRO A 252 16.60 6.59 13.32
N ALA A 253 15.38 7.13 13.23
CA ALA A 253 14.13 6.44 13.56
C ALA A 253 13.46 5.78 12.35
N HIS A 254 13.79 6.22 11.13
CA HIS A 254 13.12 5.82 9.88
C HIS A 254 14.20 5.66 8.80
N ARG A 255 14.65 4.43 8.57
CA ARG A 255 15.43 4.10 7.39
C ARG A 255 14.42 3.81 6.29
N ASP A 256 14.41 4.68 5.30
CA ASP A 256 13.69 4.49 4.03
C ASP A 256 14.11 3.14 3.42
N SER A 257 13.14 2.26 3.18
CA SER A 257 13.40 0.89 2.73
C SER A 257 12.13 0.20 2.25
N ASP A 258 11.92 0.24 0.94
CA ASP A 258 10.69 -0.17 0.31
C ASP A 258 10.72 -1.60 -0.20
N THR A 259 9.61 -2.30 0.03
CA THR A 259 9.45 -3.69 -0.42
C THR A 259 8.36 -3.83 -1.46
N VAL A 260 8.73 -4.33 -2.64
CA VAL A 260 7.80 -4.77 -3.66
C VAL A 260 7.71 -6.30 -3.68
N ASN A 261 6.51 -6.82 -3.40
CA ASN A 261 6.25 -8.24 -3.34
C ASN A 261 5.40 -8.73 -4.53
N MET A 262 6.02 -9.53 -5.40
CA MET A 262 5.41 -10.13 -6.59
C MET A 262 5.23 -11.65 -6.47
N ALA A 263 5.27 -12.23 -5.26
CA ALA A 263 5.17 -13.69 -5.04
C ALA A 263 3.87 -14.33 -5.60
N ALA A 264 2.84 -13.53 -5.87
CA ALA A 264 1.62 -14.00 -6.50
C ALA A 264 1.74 -14.18 -8.04
N PHE A 265 2.82 -13.72 -8.66
CA PHE A 265 3.00 -13.82 -10.11
C PHE A 265 3.30 -15.26 -10.50
N ARG A 266 2.79 -15.64 -11.69
CA ARG A 266 2.89 -17.00 -12.27
C ARG A 266 3.62 -17.02 -13.61
N VAL A 267 4.28 -15.90 -13.92
CA VAL A 267 5.10 -15.61 -15.09
C VAL A 267 6.54 -15.39 -14.64
N ALA A 268 7.51 -15.54 -15.56
CA ALA A 268 8.88 -15.15 -15.29
C ALA A 268 8.95 -13.62 -15.21
N ILE A 269 9.69 -13.12 -14.22
CA ILE A 269 9.93 -11.71 -13.97
C ILE A 269 11.38 -11.43 -14.35
N HIS A 270 11.61 -10.39 -15.15
CA HIS A 270 12.93 -9.80 -15.32
C HIS A 270 12.86 -8.39 -14.77
N ALA A 271 13.39 -8.21 -13.56
CA ALA A 271 13.39 -6.95 -12.84
C ALA A 271 14.81 -6.42 -12.72
N ASP A 272 14.96 -5.13 -13.00
CA ASP A 272 16.21 -4.39 -12.94
C ASP A 272 15.94 -3.07 -12.21
N LEU A 273 16.41 -2.98 -10.97
CA LEU A 273 16.17 -1.83 -10.09
C LEU A 273 17.01 -0.61 -10.48
N ASP A 274 18.16 -0.80 -11.13
CA ASP A 274 19.00 0.28 -11.64
C ASP A 274 18.31 1.05 -12.78
N SER A 275 17.76 0.32 -13.76
CA SER A 275 16.98 0.91 -14.86
C SER A 275 15.52 1.17 -14.49
N GLY A 276 15.07 0.63 -13.35
CA GLY A 276 13.70 0.69 -12.86
C GLY A 276 12.69 -0.10 -13.70
N LYS A 277 13.12 -1.05 -14.54
CA LYS A 277 12.24 -1.77 -15.47
C LYS A 277 11.93 -3.17 -14.97
N VAL A 278 10.66 -3.55 -15.08
CA VAL A 278 10.21 -4.91 -14.80
C VAL A 278 9.41 -5.45 -15.97
N ASP A 279 9.92 -6.51 -16.59
CA ASP A 279 9.22 -7.29 -17.61
C ASP A 279 8.54 -8.50 -16.95
N THR A 280 7.22 -8.53 -17.04
CA THR A 280 6.35 -9.58 -16.52
C THR A 280 5.70 -10.39 -17.64
N ALA A 281 6.18 -10.25 -18.89
CA ALA A 281 5.61 -10.76 -20.12
C ALA A 281 4.18 -10.27 -20.46
N ARG A 282 3.53 -9.49 -19.57
CA ARG A 282 2.22 -8.87 -19.82
C ARG A 282 2.19 -7.49 -19.17
N GLY A 283 2.41 -6.43 -19.95
CA GLY A 283 2.33 -5.06 -19.45
C GLY A 283 3.68 -4.39 -19.31
N ARG A 284 3.69 -3.24 -18.64
CA ARG A 284 4.91 -2.50 -18.30
C ARG A 284 4.83 -2.10 -16.83
N LEU A 285 5.71 -2.65 -16.01
CA LEU A 285 5.92 -2.23 -14.63
C LEU A 285 7.23 -1.44 -14.55
N GLU A 286 7.18 -0.27 -13.93
CA GLU A 286 8.34 0.55 -13.61
C GLU A 286 8.46 0.67 -12.09
N LEU A 287 9.64 0.40 -11.54
CA LEU A 287 9.97 0.56 -10.13
C LEU A 287 11.00 1.69 -9.99
N ARG A 288 10.84 2.54 -8.99
CA ARG A 288 11.78 3.64 -8.68
C ARG A 288 11.96 3.69 -7.18
N ASP A 289 13.19 3.95 -6.76
CA ASP A 289 13.55 4.11 -5.35
C ASP A 289 13.03 2.91 -4.53
N ILE A 290 13.35 1.69 -4.97
CA ILE A 290 12.95 0.44 -4.30
C ILE A 290 14.22 -0.34 -3.94
N GLU A 291 14.33 -0.79 -2.68
CA GLU A 291 15.50 -1.53 -2.20
C GLU A 291 15.23 -3.04 -2.11
N HIS A 292 13.99 -3.45 -1.85
CA HIS A 292 13.65 -4.84 -1.61
C HIS A 292 12.66 -5.39 -2.63
N LEU A 293 13.00 -6.55 -3.20
CA LEU A 293 12.21 -7.18 -4.23
C LEU A 293 11.99 -8.67 -3.94
N ILE A 294 10.74 -9.11 -4.04
CA ILE A 294 10.38 -10.53 -3.97
C ILE A 294 9.80 -10.93 -5.33
N GLY A 295 10.47 -11.86 -5.99
CA GLY A 295 10.06 -12.47 -7.26
C GLY A 295 8.83 -13.37 -7.13
N GLY A 296 8.55 -14.10 -8.18
CA GLY A 296 7.36 -14.89 -8.39
C GLY A 296 7.57 -16.38 -8.11
N SER A 297 6.98 -17.19 -9.00
CA SER A 297 6.99 -18.67 -8.90
C SER A 297 7.52 -19.34 -10.17
N ARG A 298 8.19 -18.56 -11.02
CA ARG A 298 8.83 -19.00 -12.25
C ARG A 298 10.31 -18.63 -12.16
N ASN A 299 11.05 -18.96 -13.21
CA ASN A 299 12.47 -18.66 -13.28
C ASN A 299 12.64 -17.15 -13.49
N ASP A 300 12.94 -16.45 -12.42
CA ASP A 300 13.00 -14.99 -12.38
C ASP A 300 14.45 -14.51 -12.50
N VAL A 301 14.63 -13.28 -12.99
CA VAL A 301 15.90 -12.57 -13.02
C VAL A 301 15.71 -11.28 -12.24
N LEU A 302 16.38 -11.18 -11.08
CA LEU A 302 16.32 -10.02 -10.21
C LEU A 302 17.70 -9.37 -10.17
N ILE A 303 17.76 -8.09 -10.53
CA ILE A 303 18.97 -7.28 -10.55
C ILE A 303 18.70 -6.06 -9.67
N GLY A 304 19.55 -5.85 -8.66
CA GLY A 304 19.49 -4.67 -7.81
C GLY A 304 20.06 -3.41 -8.45
N ASN A 305 20.37 -2.41 -7.62
CA ASN A 305 20.88 -1.10 -8.00
C ASN A 305 22.19 -0.80 -7.25
N TYR A 306 22.48 0.46 -6.94
CA TYR A 306 23.70 0.86 -6.24
C TYR A 306 23.54 0.91 -4.71
N ASP A 307 22.31 0.73 -4.21
CA ASP A 307 21.97 0.74 -2.79
C ASP A 307 21.97 -0.69 -2.22
N ASN A 308 22.00 -0.83 -0.89
CA ASN A 308 21.90 -2.15 -0.28
C ASN A 308 20.51 -2.75 -0.53
N ASN A 309 20.43 -3.82 -1.28
CA ASN A 309 19.20 -4.47 -1.67
C ASN A 309 18.95 -5.78 -0.93
N ARG A 310 17.66 -6.16 -0.87
CA ARG A 310 17.22 -7.48 -0.42
C ARG A 310 16.41 -8.13 -1.52
N LEU A 311 16.99 -9.10 -2.19
CA LEU A 311 16.41 -9.75 -3.36
C LEU A 311 16.06 -11.20 -3.06
N ALA A 312 14.81 -11.58 -3.28
CA ALA A 312 14.33 -12.96 -3.10
C ALA A 312 13.72 -13.51 -4.38
N GLY A 313 14.36 -14.51 -4.99
CA GLY A 313 13.94 -15.15 -6.24
C GLY A 313 12.54 -15.74 -6.16
N GLY A 314 12.28 -16.54 -5.12
CA GLY A 314 10.97 -17.11 -4.86
C GLY A 314 10.97 -18.60 -5.11
N ALA A 315 10.16 -19.07 -6.06
CA ALA A 315 10.22 -20.47 -6.50
C ALA A 315 10.53 -20.50 -7.99
N GLY A 316 11.40 -21.42 -8.43
CA GLY A 316 11.90 -21.38 -9.79
C GLY A 316 13.38 -21.67 -9.82
N ARG A 317 13.98 -21.57 -10.99
CA ARG A 317 15.43 -21.46 -11.13
C ARG A 317 15.73 -20.00 -11.37
N ASP A 318 16.05 -19.30 -10.30
CA ASP A 318 16.16 -17.86 -10.30
C ASP A 318 17.60 -17.42 -10.52
N VAL A 319 17.77 -16.23 -11.10
CA VAL A 319 19.05 -15.55 -11.18
C VAL A 319 18.95 -14.28 -10.36
N VAL A 320 19.75 -14.19 -9.31
CA VAL A 320 19.75 -13.07 -8.37
C VAL A 320 21.12 -12.37 -8.45
N MET A 321 21.11 -11.07 -8.73
CA MET A 321 22.29 -10.21 -8.85
C MET A 321 22.10 -9.01 -7.94
N GLY A 322 22.99 -8.84 -6.95
CA GLY A 322 22.92 -7.76 -5.97
C GLY A 322 23.04 -6.37 -6.59
N GLY A 323 24.04 -6.18 -7.45
CA GLY A 323 24.43 -4.84 -7.89
C GLY A 323 25.54 -4.30 -6.98
N GLU A 324 25.73 -2.98 -6.97
CA GLU A 324 26.65 -2.39 -5.99
C GLU A 324 25.97 -2.29 -4.63
N GLY A 325 26.74 -2.37 -3.56
CA GLY A 325 26.20 -2.32 -2.20
C GLY A 325 26.55 -3.58 -1.43
N ALA A 326 26.01 -3.69 -0.22
CA ALA A 326 26.11 -4.88 0.60
C ALA A 326 24.76 -5.58 0.62
N ASP A 327 24.56 -6.52 -0.30
CA ASP A 327 23.24 -7.05 -0.59
C ASP A 327 22.90 -8.31 0.19
N THR A 328 21.60 -8.56 0.35
CA THR A 328 21.06 -9.79 0.90
C THR A 328 20.33 -10.57 -0.19
N LEU A 329 20.92 -11.68 -0.62
CA LEU A 329 20.43 -12.49 -1.73
C LEU A 329 19.80 -13.78 -1.23
N ILE A 330 18.60 -14.09 -1.72
CA ILE A 330 17.81 -15.26 -1.36
C ILE A 330 17.34 -15.94 -2.65
N GLY A 331 17.73 -17.19 -2.89
CA GLY A 331 17.31 -17.94 -4.08
C GLY A 331 15.88 -18.46 -3.92
N GLY A 332 15.63 -19.15 -2.81
CA GLY A 332 14.36 -19.77 -2.49
C GLY A 332 14.27 -21.24 -2.94
N LEU A 333 13.15 -21.58 -3.60
CA LEU A 333 12.86 -22.94 -4.03
C LEU A 333 13.27 -23.17 -5.48
N GLY A 334 14.48 -23.67 -5.68
CA GLY A 334 14.87 -24.41 -6.87
C GLY A 334 16.37 -24.40 -7.02
N ALA A 335 16.87 -24.41 -8.25
CA ALA A 335 18.31 -24.48 -8.53
C ALA A 335 18.80 -23.08 -8.92
N ASP A 336 19.12 -22.27 -7.92
CA ASP A 336 19.25 -20.81 -8.09
C ASP A 336 20.68 -20.39 -8.38
N HIS A 337 20.83 -19.27 -9.09
CA HIS A 337 22.12 -18.72 -9.47
C HIS A 337 22.31 -17.35 -8.82
N PHE A 338 23.27 -17.27 -7.91
CA PHE A 338 23.74 -16.01 -7.35
C PHE A 338 24.87 -15.50 -8.24
N ARG A 339 24.59 -14.51 -9.08
CA ARG A 339 25.53 -14.03 -10.11
C ARG A 339 26.10 -12.67 -9.73
N PHE A 340 27.39 -12.52 -9.99
CA PHE A 340 28.19 -11.31 -9.77
C PHE A 340 28.80 -10.88 -11.12
N ARG A 341 28.80 -9.58 -11.43
CA ARG A 341 29.22 -9.04 -12.75
C ARG A 341 30.58 -8.37 -12.73
N ASP A 342 31.02 -7.86 -11.60
CA ASP A 342 32.34 -7.25 -11.44
C ASP A 342 32.84 -7.35 -9.99
N ASP A 343 33.95 -6.70 -9.70
CA ASP A 343 34.59 -6.60 -8.38
C ASP A 343 33.89 -5.63 -7.43
N PHE A 344 33.05 -4.71 -7.93
CA PHE A 344 32.26 -3.77 -7.14
C PHE A 344 30.93 -4.36 -6.66
N ASP A 345 30.40 -5.32 -7.42
CA ASP A 345 29.14 -6.06 -7.22
C ASP A 345 29.09 -6.93 -5.94
N ALA A 346 30.12 -6.88 -5.09
CA ALA A 346 30.28 -7.81 -3.98
C ALA A 346 31.01 -7.21 -2.78
N ARG A 347 30.56 -6.03 -2.33
CA ARG A 347 30.96 -5.51 -1.02
C ARG A 347 30.33 -6.35 0.09
N ALA A 348 30.86 -7.56 0.28
CA ALA A 348 30.44 -8.55 1.25
C ALA A 348 28.96 -8.98 1.16
N ASP A 349 28.47 -9.15 -0.08
CA ASP A 349 27.16 -9.73 -0.36
C ASP A 349 26.90 -11.01 0.39
N ARG A 350 25.66 -11.16 0.85
CA ARG A 350 25.24 -12.25 1.71
C ARG A 350 24.17 -13.10 1.07
N VAL A 351 24.53 -14.32 0.71
CA VAL A 351 23.61 -15.36 0.27
C VAL A 351 23.07 -16.10 1.48
N MET A 352 21.76 -16.03 1.68
CA MET A 352 21.11 -16.46 2.92
C MET A 352 20.71 -17.94 2.93
N ASP A 353 20.50 -18.56 1.76
CA ASP A 353 19.87 -19.89 1.67
C ASP A 353 20.52 -20.84 0.68
N PHE A 354 21.81 -20.64 0.37
CA PHE A 354 22.55 -21.48 -0.58
C PHE A 354 22.45 -22.98 -0.23
N ARG A 355 21.88 -23.77 -1.13
CA ARG A 355 21.67 -25.21 -0.97
C ARG A 355 22.10 -25.96 -2.23
N ARG A 356 23.32 -26.50 -2.17
CA ARG A 356 23.83 -27.47 -3.17
C ARG A 356 22.83 -28.58 -3.51
N GLY A 357 22.06 -29.06 -2.52
CA GLY A 357 21.08 -30.12 -2.70
C GLY A 357 19.92 -29.76 -3.64
N GLN A 358 19.57 -28.47 -3.73
CA GLN A 358 18.56 -27.99 -4.67
C GLN A 358 19.15 -27.67 -6.05
N GLY A 359 20.46 -27.40 -6.11
CA GLY A 359 21.19 -27.19 -7.35
C GLY A 359 21.93 -25.87 -7.43
N ASP A 360 21.90 -25.07 -6.37
CA ASP A 360 22.38 -23.69 -6.36
C ASP A 360 23.83 -23.53 -6.80
N LYS A 361 24.11 -22.36 -7.38
CA LYS A 361 25.39 -22.01 -8.00
C LYS A 361 25.76 -20.58 -7.65
N ILE A 362 27.04 -20.39 -7.31
CA ILE A 362 27.68 -19.08 -7.34
C ILE A 362 28.23 -18.89 -8.76
N ASP A 363 27.75 -17.88 -9.47
CA ASP A 363 28.04 -17.66 -10.88
C ASP A 363 28.98 -16.46 -11.04
N LEU A 364 30.26 -16.76 -11.31
CA LEU A 364 31.34 -15.78 -11.44
C LEU A 364 31.83 -15.65 -12.90
N ARG A 365 31.08 -16.20 -13.87
CA ARG A 365 31.49 -16.18 -15.29
C ARG A 365 31.60 -14.78 -15.90
N GLN A 366 31.03 -13.77 -15.24
CA GLN A 366 31.10 -12.38 -15.67
C GLN A 366 32.13 -11.57 -14.88
N VAL A 367 32.69 -12.13 -13.80
CA VAL A 367 33.74 -11.48 -13.04
C VAL A 367 35.08 -11.82 -13.69
N ASP A 368 35.85 -10.81 -14.05
CA ASP A 368 37.15 -11.02 -14.68
C ASP A 368 38.21 -11.45 -13.65
N ALA A 369 38.68 -12.69 -13.79
CA ALA A 369 39.76 -13.21 -12.96
C ALA A 369 41.16 -12.71 -13.38
N ASN A 370 41.30 -11.90 -14.44
CA ASN A 370 42.59 -11.37 -14.89
C ASN A 370 42.46 -10.05 -15.66
N GLU A 371 42.52 -8.93 -14.94
CA GLU A 371 42.41 -7.58 -15.52
C GLU A 371 43.50 -7.22 -16.56
N GLY A 372 44.61 -7.97 -16.57
CA GLY A 372 45.69 -7.80 -17.53
C GLY A 372 45.40 -8.37 -18.92
N ARG A 373 44.27 -9.04 -19.10
CA ARG A 373 43.85 -9.72 -20.33
C ARG A 373 42.44 -9.26 -20.73
N GLY A 374 42.12 -9.40 -22.01
CA GLY A 374 40.83 -8.94 -22.53
C GLY A 374 39.72 -9.97 -22.33
N GLY A 375 38.56 -9.52 -21.83
CA GLY A 375 37.35 -10.32 -21.60
C GLY A 375 37.37 -11.04 -20.26
N ASP A 376 36.30 -11.76 -19.92
CA ASP A 376 36.16 -12.35 -18.57
C ASP A 376 36.93 -13.66 -18.45
N GLN A 377 37.97 -13.70 -17.60
CA GLN A 377 38.72 -14.93 -17.34
C GLN A 377 38.08 -15.77 -16.23
N ARG A 378 38.20 -17.10 -16.36
CA ARG A 378 37.77 -18.03 -15.31
C ARG A 378 38.70 -17.99 -14.11
N PHE A 379 38.14 -18.07 -12.91
CA PHE A 379 38.92 -18.33 -11.71
C PHE A 379 39.41 -19.79 -11.62
N GLU A 380 40.53 -20.01 -10.96
CA GLU A 380 41.00 -21.32 -10.49
C GLU A 380 40.54 -21.56 -9.05
N PHE A 381 39.62 -22.51 -8.83
CA PHE A 381 39.22 -22.88 -7.48
C PHE A 381 40.30 -23.71 -6.76
N ILE A 382 40.95 -23.10 -5.78
CA ILE A 382 42.05 -23.70 -4.99
C ILE A 382 41.59 -24.34 -3.67
N GLY A 383 40.29 -24.31 -3.37
CA GLY A 383 39.72 -24.86 -2.14
C GLY A 383 40.00 -23.99 -0.92
N GLN A 384 40.55 -24.58 0.16
CA GLN A 384 40.92 -23.84 1.39
C GLN A 384 42.37 -23.35 1.40
N ARG A 385 43.16 -23.66 0.35
CA ARG A 385 44.55 -23.20 0.23
C ARG A 385 44.61 -21.68 0.31
N ARG A 386 45.70 -21.14 0.87
CA ARG A 386 45.98 -19.71 0.82
C ARG A 386 46.35 -19.32 -0.61
N PHE A 387 46.07 -18.07 -0.97
CA PHE A 387 46.51 -17.50 -2.23
C PHE A 387 48.02 -17.65 -2.37
N SER A 388 48.44 -18.18 -3.51
CA SER A 388 49.83 -18.39 -3.88
C SER A 388 50.45 -17.12 -4.48
N GLY A 389 49.60 -16.21 -4.97
CA GLY A 389 49.96 -15.01 -5.72
C GLY A 389 49.93 -15.22 -7.24
N ASP A 390 49.26 -16.28 -7.69
CA ASP A 390 48.85 -16.43 -9.09
C ASP A 390 47.55 -15.63 -9.28
N GLU A 391 47.41 -14.94 -10.42
CA GLU A 391 46.19 -14.20 -10.79
C GLU A 391 44.99 -15.16 -10.92
N GLY A 392 43.81 -14.71 -10.50
CA GLY A 392 42.56 -15.42 -10.71
C GLY A 392 42.37 -16.64 -9.80
N GLU A 393 42.87 -16.61 -8.57
CA GLU A 393 42.65 -17.69 -7.60
C GLU A 393 41.33 -17.49 -6.84
N LEU A 394 40.51 -18.54 -6.73
CA LEU A 394 39.27 -18.56 -5.95
C LEU A 394 39.37 -19.55 -4.80
N ARG A 395 39.04 -19.11 -3.59
CA ARG A 395 39.11 -19.94 -2.39
C ARG A 395 37.89 -19.76 -1.50
N TYR A 396 37.80 -20.58 -0.46
CA TYR A 396 36.84 -20.37 0.61
C TYR A 396 37.45 -20.57 2.00
N VAL A 397 36.87 -19.88 2.98
CA VAL A 397 37.17 -19.99 4.40
C VAL A 397 35.87 -20.21 5.16
N ARG A 398 35.89 -21.01 6.22
CA ARG A 398 34.77 -21.15 7.14
C ARG A 398 35.14 -20.56 8.48
N ALA A 399 34.32 -19.66 9.00
CA ALA A 399 34.52 -19.03 10.30
C ALA A 399 33.17 -18.54 10.82
N ASN A 400 32.99 -18.56 12.15
CA ASN A 400 31.84 -17.95 12.83
C ASN A 400 30.46 -18.42 12.34
N GLY A 401 30.35 -19.67 11.88
CA GLY A 401 29.09 -20.21 11.36
C GLY A 401 28.82 -19.90 9.89
N GLU A 402 29.68 -19.14 9.22
CA GLU A 402 29.53 -18.72 7.82
C GLU A 402 30.58 -19.37 6.90
N THR A 403 30.34 -19.27 5.58
CA THR A 403 31.34 -19.51 4.54
C THR A 403 31.67 -18.21 3.83
N ARG A 404 32.96 -17.86 3.74
CA ARG A 404 33.44 -16.73 2.92
C ARG A 404 34.13 -17.26 1.69
N ILE A 405 33.62 -16.90 0.53
CA ILE A 405 34.24 -17.14 -0.77
C ILE A 405 35.06 -15.89 -1.09
N LEU A 406 36.32 -16.09 -1.47
CA LEU A 406 37.29 -15.03 -1.67
C LEU A 406 37.96 -15.23 -3.02
N ALA A 407 38.07 -14.19 -3.83
CA ALA A 407 38.78 -14.24 -5.10
C ALA A 407 39.92 -13.21 -5.14
N ASP A 408 41.09 -13.66 -5.57
CA ASP A 408 42.31 -12.88 -5.82
C ASP A 408 42.42 -12.71 -7.34
N ALA A 409 42.10 -11.53 -7.85
CA ALA A 409 42.05 -11.26 -9.29
C ALA A 409 43.42 -10.77 -9.82
N ASP A 410 44.19 -10.04 -9.02
CA ASP A 410 45.43 -9.36 -9.45
C ASP A 410 46.73 -10.09 -9.01
N GLY A 411 46.61 -11.17 -8.23
CA GLY A 411 47.72 -11.98 -7.75
C GLY A 411 48.49 -11.39 -6.57
N ASP A 412 47.97 -10.34 -5.90
CA ASP A 412 48.65 -9.70 -4.78
C ASP A 412 48.50 -10.44 -3.42
N ARG A 413 47.73 -11.55 -3.42
CA ARG A 413 47.36 -12.38 -2.26
C ARG A 413 46.32 -11.76 -1.34
N ARG A 414 45.61 -10.73 -1.78
CA ARG A 414 44.43 -10.19 -1.14
C ARG A 414 43.20 -10.66 -1.91
N ALA A 415 42.04 -10.30 -1.38
CA ALA A 415 40.79 -10.68 -2.00
C ALA A 415 40.11 -9.40 -2.44
N GLU A 416 39.83 -9.30 -3.73
CA GLU A 416 39.12 -8.18 -4.34
C GLU A 416 37.61 -8.46 -4.28
N LEU A 417 37.25 -9.74 -4.34
CA LEU A 417 35.88 -10.23 -4.23
C LEU A 417 35.67 -11.01 -2.93
N THR A 418 34.64 -10.66 -2.15
CA THR A 418 34.19 -11.43 -0.99
C THR A 418 32.69 -11.67 -1.02
N ILE A 419 32.28 -12.95 -1.01
CA ILE A 419 30.87 -13.37 -0.90
C ILE A 419 30.69 -14.18 0.39
N ILE A 420 29.62 -13.90 1.12
CA ILE A 420 29.28 -14.57 2.38
C ILE A 420 28.09 -15.49 2.16
N LEU A 421 28.22 -16.75 2.55
CA LEU A 421 27.08 -17.65 2.74
C LEU A 421 26.78 -17.74 4.23
N ASP A 422 25.49 -17.65 4.61
CA ASP A 422 25.05 -17.71 6.01
C ASP A 422 25.43 -19.02 6.69
N ASP A 423 25.54 -20.11 5.91
CA ASP A 423 25.89 -21.43 6.40
C ASP A 423 27.39 -21.76 6.26
N ALA A 424 27.97 -22.37 7.29
CA ALA A 424 29.32 -22.93 7.27
C ALA A 424 29.36 -24.28 6.52
N MET A 425 29.83 -24.26 5.28
CA MET A 425 29.86 -25.43 4.40
C MET A 425 31.17 -25.58 3.62
N ASN A 426 31.50 -26.82 3.26
CA ASN A 426 32.63 -27.08 2.37
C ASN A 426 32.23 -26.76 0.93
N MET A 427 32.89 -25.81 0.29
CA MET A 427 32.68 -25.52 -1.13
C MET A 427 33.43 -26.52 -2.02
N LEU A 428 32.84 -26.83 -3.16
CA LEU A 428 33.39 -27.69 -4.21
C LEU A 428 33.39 -26.93 -5.53
N MET A 429 34.28 -27.31 -6.47
CA MET A 429 34.31 -26.71 -7.82
C MET A 429 32.92 -26.68 -8.49
N ARG A 430 32.12 -27.73 -8.29
CA ARG A 430 30.76 -27.83 -8.87
C ARG A 430 29.73 -26.89 -8.24
N ASP A 431 30.06 -26.17 -7.18
CA ASP A 431 29.18 -25.16 -6.59
C ASP A 431 29.30 -23.82 -7.34
N PHE A 432 30.26 -23.72 -8.26
CA PHE A 432 30.55 -22.53 -9.02
C PHE A 432 30.25 -22.70 -10.52
N PHE A 433 29.87 -21.61 -11.17
CA PHE A 433 30.16 -21.41 -12.58
C PHE A 433 31.31 -20.42 -12.68
N LEU A 434 32.41 -20.83 -13.33
CA LEU A 434 33.65 -20.07 -13.51
C LEU A 434 33.95 -19.90 -14.99
#